data_AF-A0A3N5MMV8-F1
#
_entry.id   AF-A0A3N5MMV8-F1
#
_cell.length_a   1.000
_cell.length_b   1.000
_cell.length_c   1.000
_cell.angle_alpha   90.00
_cell.angle_beta   90.00
_cell.angle_gamma   90.00
#
_symmetry.space_group_name_H-M   'P 1'
#
loop_
_entity.id
_entity.type
_entity.pdbx_description
1 polymer ?
#
loop_
_entity_poly.entity_id
_entity_poly.type
_entity_poly.pdbx_seq_one_letter_code
_entity_poly.pdbx_strand_id
1 'polypeptide(L)'
;MTSTKRSIQSGKPSLNTKSAALAAGLQILQSLSLIGLGIYQLIQYGWPPPEQPAQPAGILQWLRIELATSSLGLIIFGGITLLISLALLRLKNWAWLTSMSIQGWMLLAALIAYARNHPNYLMMVLGVVVVLYLNQQDVQAAFRRKPGEEI
;
A
#
# COMPACT_ATOMS: atom_id res chain seq x y z
N MET A 1 -41.02 33.84 22.79
CA MET A 1 -41.21 32.38 22.69
C MET A 1 -41.17 32.06 21.20
N THR A 2 -40.21 31.37 20.61
CA THR A 2 -39.65 30.06 20.95
C THR A 2 -38.25 29.92 20.34
N SER A 3 -37.27 29.61 21.18
CA SER A 3 -35.88 29.34 20.77
C SER A 3 -35.75 27.87 20.35
N THR A 4 -35.50 27.64 19.06
CA THR A 4 -35.28 26.31 18.49
C THR A 4 -33.84 25.87 18.77
N LYS A 5 -33.63 25.15 19.88
CA LYS A 5 -32.39 24.42 20.14
C LYS A 5 -32.23 23.30 19.08
N ARG A 6 -31.39 23.51 18.06
CA ARG A 6 -30.81 22.40 17.28
C ARG A 6 -29.84 21.66 18.20
N SER A 7 -30.25 20.48 18.66
CA SER A 7 -29.33 19.50 19.22
C SER A 7 -28.41 19.03 18.10
N ILE A 8 -27.20 19.58 18.06
CA ILE A 8 -26.10 18.99 17.32
C ILE A 8 -25.79 17.68 18.04
N GLN A 9 -26.39 16.59 17.59
CA GLN A 9 -25.98 15.24 17.96
C GLN A 9 -24.52 15.09 17.50
N SER A 10 -23.58 15.23 18.44
CA SER A 10 -22.20 14.82 18.24
C SER A 10 -22.18 13.30 18.15
N GLY A 11 -22.42 12.78 16.96
CA GLY A 11 -22.08 11.40 16.64
C GLY A 11 -20.58 11.26 16.85
N LYS A 12 -20.18 10.70 18.00
CA LYS A 12 -18.79 10.26 18.20
C LYS A 12 -18.45 9.38 16.99
N PRO A 13 -17.42 9.70 16.19
CA PRO A 13 -17.04 8.86 15.06
C PRO A 13 -16.73 7.49 15.67
N SER A 14 -17.60 6.52 15.41
CA SER A 14 -17.38 5.15 15.86
C SER A 14 -16.12 4.69 15.14
N LEU A 15 -15.02 4.55 15.89
CA LEU A 15 -13.77 3.98 15.44
C LEU A 15 -14.07 2.61 14.83
N ASN A 16 -14.24 2.55 13.52
CA ASN A 16 -14.59 1.30 12.85
C ASN A 16 -13.29 0.55 12.58
N THR A 17 -12.72 -0.01 13.64
CA THR A 17 -11.49 -0.84 13.63
C THR A 17 -11.55 -1.94 12.56
N LYS A 18 -12.77 -2.37 12.20
CA LYS A 18 -13.04 -3.32 11.13
C LYS A 18 -12.55 -2.85 9.77
N SER A 19 -12.77 -1.58 9.40
CA SER A 19 -12.35 -1.03 8.10
C SER A 19 -10.82 -0.92 8.02
N ALA A 20 -10.16 -0.51 9.10
CA ALA A 20 -8.70 -0.51 9.19
C ALA A 20 -8.11 -1.93 9.13
N ALA A 21 -8.76 -2.90 9.78
CA ALA A 21 -8.37 -4.30 9.72
C ALA A 21 -8.55 -4.90 8.32
N LEU A 22 -9.62 -4.52 7.59
CA LEU A 22 -9.80 -4.91 6.18
C LEU A 22 -8.71 -4.33 5.29
N ALA A 23 -8.39 -3.04 5.45
CA ALA A 23 -7.30 -2.40 4.70
C ALA A 23 -5.95 -3.07 4.97
N ALA A 24 -5.65 -3.36 6.24
CA ALA A 24 -4.45 -4.09 6.63
C ALA A 24 -4.44 -5.52 6.08
N GLY A 25 -5.58 -6.23 6.13
CA GLY A 25 -5.72 -7.59 5.59
C GLY A 25 -5.49 -7.64 4.08
N LEU A 26 -6.05 -6.68 3.33
CA LEU A 26 -5.81 -6.54 1.90
C LEU A 26 -4.33 -6.27 1.61
N GLN A 27 -3.69 -5.41 2.41
CA GLN A 27 -2.27 -5.12 2.24
C GLN A 27 -1.36 -6.29 2.61
N ILE A 28 -1.73 -7.10 3.61
CA ILE A 28 -1.05 -8.36 3.93
C ILE A 28 -1.16 -9.31 2.75
N LEU A 29 -2.37 -9.51 2.22
CA LEU A 29 -2.59 -10.38 1.07
C LEU A 29 -1.72 -9.96 -0.13
N GLN A 30 -1.72 -8.66 -0.46
CA GLN A 30 -0.87 -8.09 -1.51
C GLN A 30 0.63 -8.32 -1.24
N SER A 31 1.07 -8.15 0.00
CA SER A 31 2.46 -8.36 0.41
C SER A 31 2.88 -9.83 0.25
N LEU A 32 2.00 -10.76 0.60
CA LEU A 32 2.22 -12.19 0.41
C LEU A 32 2.27 -12.56 -1.06
N SER A 33 1.38 -12.00 -1.89
CA SER A 33 1.42 -12.19 -3.34
C SER A 33 2.73 -11.72 -3.95
N LEU A 34 3.24 -10.56 -3.49
CA LEU A 34 4.53 -10.01 -3.90
C LEU A 34 5.70 -10.91 -3.55
N ILE A 35 5.78 -11.35 -2.30
CA ILE A 35 6.84 -12.24 -1.82
C ILE A 35 6.76 -13.58 -2.58
N GLY A 36 5.56 -14.14 -2.74
CA GLY A 36 5.34 -15.38 -3.47
C GLY A 36 5.77 -15.30 -4.93
N LEU A 37 5.44 -14.19 -5.62
CA LEU A 37 5.90 -13.92 -6.98
C LEU A 37 7.42 -13.80 -7.06
N GLY A 38 8.04 -13.07 -6.13
CA GLY A 38 9.50 -12.93 -6.09
C GLY A 38 10.21 -14.27 -5.85
N ILE A 39 9.70 -15.09 -4.92
CA ILE A 39 10.22 -16.44 -4.67
C ILE A 39 10.01 -17.34 -5.90
N TYR A 40 8.82 -17.30 -6.50
CA TYR A 40 8.51 -18.08 -7.71
C TYR A 40 9.47 -17.73 -8.86
N GLN A 41 9.73 -16.44 -9.10
CA GLN A 41 10.70 -16.00 -10.11
C GLN A 41 12.11 -16.46 -9.77
N LEU A 42 12.52 -16.40 -8.49
CA LEU A 42 13.83 -16.85 -8.05
C LEU A 42 14.04 -18.35 -8.32
N ILE A 43 13.00 -19.17 -8.09
CA ILE A 43 13.04 -20.62 -8.34
C ILE A 43 13.05 -20.92 -9.85
N GLN A 44 12.25 -20.21 -10.64
CA GLN A 44 12.11 -20.45 -12.08
C GLN A 44 13.30 -19.98 -12.90
N TYR A 45 13.82 -18.79 -12.61
CA TYR A 45 14.88 -18.15 -13.41
C TYR A 45 16.27 -18.32 -12.80
N GLY A 46 16.37 -18.85 -11.57
CA GLY A 46 17.62 -19.02 -10.85
C GLY A 46 18.23 -17.69 -10.38
N TRP A 47 19.31 -17.82 -9.61
CA TRP A 47 20.13 -16.71 -9.17
C TRP A 47 21.57 -16.93 -9.67
N PRO A 48 22.15 -16.01 -10.46
CA PRO A 48 21.62 -14.72 -10.93
C PRO A 48 20.61 -14.86 -12.09
N PRO A 49 19.71 -13.88 -12.30
CA PRO A 49 18.81 -13.87 -13.44
C PRO A 49 19.61 -13.95 -14.75
N PRO A 50 19.10 -14.64 -15.79
CA PRO A 50 19.76 -14.64 -17.09
C PRO A 50 19.90 -13.19 -17.58
N GLU A 51 21.16 -12.76 -17.79
CA GLU A 51 21.49 -11.39 -18.18
C GLU A 51 20.73 -11.04 -19.47
N GLN A 52 19.69 -10.22 -19.35
CA GLN A 52 19.07 -9.60 -20.51
C GLN A 52 20.09 -8.63 -21.08
N PRO A 53 20.40 -8.68 -22.39
CA PRO A 53 21.39 -7.79 -23.00
C PRO A 53 21.03 -6.36 -22.65
N ALA A 54 21.91 -5.72 -21.88
CA ALA A 54 21.73 -4.39 -21.33
C ALA A 54 21.47 -3.41 -22.48
N GLN A 55 20.19 -3.11 -22.73
CA GLN A 55 19.84 -1.95 -23.54
C GLN A 55 20.38 -0.72 -22.79
N PRO A 56 21.01 0.24 -23.46
CA PRO A 56 21.52 1.45 -22.81
C PRO A 56 20.33 2.29 -22.34
N ALA A 57 19.83 1.94 -21.16
CA ALA A 57 18.79 2.66 -20.46
C ALA A 57 19.43 3.89 -19.78
N GLY A 58 18.71 5.01 -19.74
CA GLY A 58 19.15 6.17 -18.96
C GLY A 58 19.15 5.86 -17.46
N ILE A 59 19.91 6.62 -16.66
CA ILE A 59 20.07 6.45 -15.20
C ILE A 59 18.71 6.33 -14.46
N LEU A 60 17.67 7.01 -14.95
CA LEU A 60 16.32 6.96 -14.39
C LEU A 60 15.53 5.67 -14.72
N GLN A 61 15.92 4.93 -15.75
CA GLN A 61 15.28 3.69 -16.18
C GLN A 61 15.86 2.47 -15.45
N TRP A 62 17.17 2.48 -15.12
CA TRP A 62 17.80 1.53 -14.19
C TRP A 62 17.20 1.63 -12.77
N LEU A 63 16.97 2.85 -12.28
CA LEU A 63 16.54 3.06 -10.89
C LEU A 63 15.06 2.72 -10.62
N ARG A 64 14.21 2.60 -11.65
CA ARG A 64 12.73 2.68 -11.49
C ARG A 64 11.92 1.43 -11.83
N ILE A 65 12.44 0.45 -12.56
CA ILE A 65 11.66 -0.74 -12.95
C ILE A 65 12.31 -2.02 -12.45
N GLU A 66 13.62 -2.10 -12.47
CA GLU A 66 14.35 -3.33 -12.15
C GLU A 66 14.18 -3.76 -10.69
N LEU A 67 14.17 -2.84 -9.73
CA LEU A 67 13.88 -3.15 -8.31
C LEU A 67 12.41 -3.46 -8.01
N ALA A 68 11.47 -3.10 -8.89
CA ALA A 68 10.05 -3.40 -8.68
C ALA A 68 9.61 -4.70 -9.38
N THR A 69 10.39 -5.16 -10.37
CA THR A 69 10.10 -6.39 -11.13
C THR A 69 11.13 -7.49 -10.94
N SER A 70 12.30 -7.23 -10.33
CA SER A 70 13.26 -8.27 -9.97
C SER A 70 12.77 -9.12 -8.81
N SER A 71 13.18 -10.38 -8.78
CA SER A 71 12.84 -11.35 -7.74
C SER A 71 13.14 -10.83 -6.33
N LEU A 72 14.35 -10.29 -6.12
CA LEU A 72 14.76 -9.66 -4.86
C LEU A 72 13.96 -8.40 -4.55
N GLY A 73 13.75 -7.58 -5.57
CA GLY A 73 12.95 -6.38 -5.50
C GLY A 73 11.55 -6.63 -4.95
N LEU A 74 10.86 -7.61 -5.52
CA LEU A 74 9.52 -8.05 -5.10
C LEU A 74 9.51 -8.58 -3.66
N ILE A 75 10.53 -9.34 -3.25
CA ILE A 75 10.65 -9.87 -1.88
C ILE A 75 10.88 -8.73 -0.88
N ILE A 76 11.82 -7.82 -1.16
CA ILE A 76 12.14 -6.69 -0.28
C ILE A 76 10.93 -5.76 -0.16
N PHE A 77 10.33 -5.37 -1.28
CA PHE A 77 9.14 -4.52 -1.28
C PHE A 77 7.98 -5.19 -0.55
N GLY A 78 7.70 -6.46 -0.86
CA GLY A 78 6.68 -7.25 -0.19
C GLY A 78 6.90 -7.31 1.32
N GLY A 79 8.14 -7.51 1.77
CA GLY A 79 8.53 -7.47 3.18
C GLY A 79 8.30 -6.11 3.84
N ILE A 80 8.68 -5.01 3.17
CA ILE A 80 8.44 -3.65 3.66
C ILE A 80 6.93 -3.37 3.81
N THR A 81 6.13 -3.68 2.78
CA THR A 81 4.67 -3.52 2.85
C THR A 81 4.04 -4.39 3.93
N LEU A 82 4.58 -5.60 4.16
CA LEU A 82 4.12 -6.48 5.23
C LEU A 82 4.38 -5.85 6.60
N LEU A 83 5.58 -5.31 6.85
CA LEU A 83 5.89 -4.59 8.09
C LEU A 83 4.98 -3.38 8.31
N ILE A 84 4.69 -2.61 7.25
CA ILE A 84 3.76 -1.48 7.30
C ILE A 84 2.34 -1.96 7.62
N SER A 85 1.89 -3.07 7.04
CA SER A 85 0.57 -3.63 7.30
C SER A 85 0.40 -4.11 8.76
N LEU A 86 1.44 -4.68 9.35
CA LEU A 86 1.46 -5.04 10.77
C LEU A 86 1.42 -3.78 11.66
N ALA A 87 2.07 -2.69 11.25
CA ALA A 87 2.00 -1.42 11.94
C ALA A 87 0.61 -0.74 11.82
N LEU A 88 -0.08 -0.95 10.69
CA LEU A 88 -1.47 -0.55 10.48
C LEU A 88 -2.43 -1.30 11.43
N LEU A 89 -2.23 -2.61 11.63
CA LEU A 89 -3.01 -3.39 12.62
C LEU A 89 -2.81 -2.87 14.04
N ARG A 90 -1.64 -2.32 14.36
CA ARG A 90 -1.35 -1.66 15.64
C ARG A 90 -1.81 -0.21 15.71
N LEU A 91 -2.58 0.25 14.72
CA LEU A 91 -3.12 1.62 14.63
C LEU A 91 -2.06 2.71 14.82
N LYS A 92 -0.81 2.47 14.39
CA LYS A 92 0.24 3.50 14.49
C LYS A 92 -0.04 4.65 13.53
N ASN A 93 -0.09 5.89 14.01
CA ASN A 93 -0.37 7.08 13.22
C ASN A 93 0.53 7.24 11.97
N TRP A 94 1.80 6.85 12.07
CA TRP A 94 2.74 6.89 10.93
C TRP A 94 2.49 5.81 9.88
N ALA A 95 1.90 4.67 10.27
CA ALA A 95 1.68 3.53 9.39
C ALA A 95 0.66 3.84 8.29
N TRP A 96 -0.36 4.65 8.61
CA TRP A 96 -1.33 5.08 7.62
C TRP A 96 -0.69 5.96 6.53
N LEU A 97 0.14 6.93 6.92
CA LEU A 97 0.80 7.84 5.97
C LEU A 97 1.83 7.10 5.10
N THR A 98 2.60 6.18 5.70
CA THR A 98 3.56 5.36 4.94
C THR A 98 2.83 4.40 4.00
N SER A 99 1.70 3.84 4.43
CA SER A 99 0.87 2.98 3.59
C SER A 99 0.23 3.73 2.43
N MET A 100 -0.24 4.95 2.64
CA MET A 100 -0.74 5.78 1.53
C MET A 100 0.38 6.11 0.54
N SER A 101 1.55 6.48 1.05
CA SER A 101 2.71 6.80 0.22
C SER A 101 3.17 5.62 -0.62
N ILE A 102 3.25 4.42 -0.03
CA ILE A 102 3.72 3.23 -0.74
C ILE A 102 2.72 2.78 -1.81
N GLN A 103 1.42 2.87 -1.54
CA GLN A 103 0.39 2.53 -2.54
C GLN A 103 0.38 3.52 -3.70
N GLY A 104 0.57 4.81 -3.44
CA GLY A 104 0.75 5.81 -4.50
C GLY A 104 1.96 5.52 -5.38
N TRP A 105 3.09 5.11 -4.77
CA TRP A 105 4.28 4.69 -5.51
C TRP A 105 4.05 3.43 -6.35
N MET A 106 3.37 2.42 -5.81
CA MET A 106 3.04 1.19 -6.53
C MET A 106 2.12 1.46 -7.72
N LEU A 107 1.11 2.30 -7.55
CA LEU A 107 0.21 2.70 -8.64
C LEU A 107 0.94 3.47 -9.74
N LEU A 108 1.83 4.40 -9.35
CA LEU A 108 2.67 5.12 -10.31
C LEU A 108 3.57 4.16 -11.09
N ALA A 109 4.21 3.22 -10.42
CA ALA A 109 5.04 2.20 -11.07
C ALA A 109 4.21 1.35 -12.05
N ALA A 110 3.00 0.95 -11.65
CA ALA A 110 2.11 0.17 -12.49
C ALA A 110 1.59 0.97 -13.70
N LEU A 111 1.34 2.28 -13.55
CA LEU A 111 1.01 3.18 -14.68
C LEU A 111 2.17 3.33 -15.66
N ILE A 112 3.41 3.45 -15.15
CA ILE A 112 4.61 3.48 -16.00
C ILE A 112 4.75 2.16 -16.76
N ALA A 113 4.52 1.02 -16.11
CA ALA A 113 4.56 -0.29 -16.73
C ALA A 113 3.47 -0.46 -17.80
N TYR A 114 2.25 0.03 -17.52
CA TYR A 114 1.17 0.10 -18.51
C TYR A 114 1.59 0.92 -19.74
N ALA A 115 2.17 2.11 -19.55
CA ALA A 115 2.65 2.95 -20.65
C ALA A 115 3.77 2.31 -21.48
N ARG A 116 4.45 1.29 -20.94
CA ARG A 116 5.51 0.52 -21.60
C ARG A 116 5.03 -0.82 -22.19
N ASN A 117 3.71 -1.03 -22.32
CA ASN A 117 3.11 -2.27 -22.82
C ASN A 117 3.41 -3.52 -21.97
N HIS A 118 3.77 -3.35 -20.69
CA HIS A 118 3.91 -4.44 -19.71
C HIS A 118 2.97 -4.23 -18.52
N PRO A 119 1.65 -4.14 -18.74
CA PRO A 119 0.71 -3.80 -17.68
C PRO A 119 0.56 -4.92 -16.65
N ASN A 120 0.58 -4.55 -15.37
CA ASN A 120 0.16 -5.43 -14.28
C ASN A 120 -1.18 -4.95 -13.70
N TYR A 121 -2.26 -5.25 -14.43
CA TYR A 121 -3.62 -4.81 -14.08
C TYR A 121 -4.06 -5.29 -12.70
N LEU A 122 -3.64 -6.50 -12.30
CA LEU A 122 -4.01 -7.06 -11.01
C LEU A 122 -3.40 -6.24 -9.85
N MET A 123 -2.13 -5.84 -9.97
CA MET A 123 -1.51 -4.92 -9.03
C MET A 123 -2.20 -3.55 -9.00
N MET A 124 -2.58 -3.02 -10.17
CA MET A 124 -3.26 -1.72 -10.25
C MET A 124 -4.59 -1.77 -9.50
N VAL A 125 -5.41 -2.80 -9.75
CA VAL A 125 -6.70 -2.96 -9.08
C VAL A 125 -6.52 -3.09 -7.58
N LEU A 126 -5.59 -3.95 -7.12
CA LEU A 126 -5.33 -4.11 -5.68
C LEU A 126 -4.86 -2.79 -5.05
N GLY A 127 -3.94 -2.07 -5.68
CA GLY A 127 -3.45 -0.78 -5.20
C GLY A 127 -4.58 0.25 -5.09
N VAL A 128 -5.45 0.36 -6.11
CA VAL A 128 -6.62 1.25 -6.06
C VAL A 128 -7.55 0.86 -4.92
N VAL A 129 -7.89 -0.42 -4.78
CA VAL A 129 -8.79 -0.89 -3.72
C VAL A 129 -8.22 -0.58 -2.33
N VAL A 130 -6.92 -0.80 -2.12
CA VAL A 130 -6.28 -0.48 -0.83
C VAL A 130 -6.28 1.02 -0.56
N VAL A 131 -5.98 1.86 -1.56
CA VAL A 131 -6.05 3.33 -1.42
C VAL A 131 -7.47 3.78 -1.07
N LEU A 132 -8.49 3.26 -1.76
CA LEU A 132 -9.88 3.61 -1.48
C LEU A 132 -10.28 3.24 -0.05
N TYR A 133 -9.88 2.06 0.43
CA TYR A 133 -10.10 1.63 1.80
C TYR A 133 -9.34 2.52 2.81
N LEU A 134 -8.07 2.82 2.55
CA LEU A 134 -7.28 3.70 3.41
C LEU A 134 -7.80 5.14 3.42
N ASN A 135 -8.49 5.56 2.35
CA ASN A 135 -9.04 6.91 2.21
C ASN A 135 -10.42 7.06 2.87
N GLN A 136 -11.03 5.99 3.36
CA GLN A 136 -12.30 6.08 4.08
C GLN A 136 -12.16 6.98 5.32
N GLN A 137 -13.16 7.83 5.56
CA GLN A 137 -13.19 8.78 6.68
C GLN A 137 -13.01 8.07 8.03
N ASP A 138 -13.58 6.87 8.20
CA ASP A 138 -13.44 6.05 9.40
C ASP A 138 -11.99 5.65 9.69
N VAL A 139 -11.25 5.29 8.64
CA VAL A 139 -9.83 4.93 8.75
C VAL A 139 -9.01 6.17 9.06
N GLN A 140 -9.22 7.27 8.34
CA GLN A 140 -8.53 8.53 8.61
C GLN A 140 -8.77 9.03 10.05
N ALA A 141 -10.01 8.91 10.55
CA ALA A 141 -10.37 9.30 11.91
C ALA A 141 -9.66 8.46 12.97
N ALA A 142 -9.43 7.16 12.71
CA ALA A 142 -8.68 6.29 13.61
C ALA A 142 -7.21 6.68 13.76
N PHE A 143 -6.58 7.20 12.70
CA PHE A 143 -5.16 7.57 12.69
C PHE A 143 -4.89 9.06 12.95
N ARG A 144 -5.92 9.93 12.89
CA ARG A 144 -5.81 11.37 13.20
C ARG A 144 -5.88 11.70 14.69
N ARG A 145 -6.25 10.75 15.57
CA ARG A 145 -6.22 11.00 17.02
C ARG A 145 -4.79 11.22 17.49
N LYS A 146 -4.53 12.41 18.03
CA LYS A 146 -3.26 12.76 18.68
C LYS A 146 -3.14 11.95 19.98
N PRO A 147 -1.95 11.38 20.28
CA PRO A 147 -1.66 10.89 21.62
C PRO A 147 -1.57 12.11 22.54
N GLY A 148 -2.63 12.39 23.31
CA GLY A 148 -2.65 13.51 24.27
C GLY A 148 -4.00 14.19 24.54
N GLU A 149 -5.10 13.83 23.88
CA GLU A 149 -6.45 14.24 24.33
C GLU A 149 -6.95 13.24 25.38
N GLU A 150 -6.44 13.40 26.61
CA GLU A 150 -7.05 12.84 27.81
C GLU A 150 -8.31 13.63 28.20
N ILE A 151 -9.23 12.92 28.86
CA ILE A 151 -10.56 13.35 29.32
C ILE A 151 -10.44 14.22 30.56
#